data_AF-A0A932PYM9-F1
#
_entry.id   AF-A0A932PYM9-F1
#
_cell.length_a   1.000
_cell.length_b   1.000
_cell.length_c   1.000
_cell.angle_alpha   90.00
_cell.angle_beta   90.00
_cell.angle_gamma   90.00
#
_symmetry.space_group_name_H-M   'P 1'
#
loop_
_entity.id
_entity.type
_entity.pdbx_description
1 polymer ?
#
loop_
_entity_poly.entity_id
_entity_poly.type
_entity_poly.pdbx_seq_one_letter_code
_entity_poly.pdbx_strand_id
1 'polypeptide(L)' 'LDYFVVQLPNRDELARVTNRVKDAGIEMEETEEGLLARDPSQNGIVLHAEEKN' A
#
# COMPACT_ATOMS: atom_id res chain seq x y z
N LEU A 1 2.73 5.55 16.19
CA LEU A 1 2.38 5.51 14.75
C LEU A 1 1.96 4.08 14.49
N ASP A 2 0.69 3.84 14.18
CA ASP A 2 0.15 2.48 14.00
C ASP A 2 0.44 1.93 12.59
N TYR A 3 0.87 2.79 11.67
CA TYR A 3 1.28 2.43 10.32
C TYR A 3 2.23 3.48 9.73
N PHE A 4 2.96 3.09 8.68
CA PHE A 4 3.68 4.00 7.79
C PHE A 4 2.90 4.19 6.49
N VAL A 5 2.99 5.36 5.87
CA VAL A 5 2.42 5.62 4.54
C VAL A 5 3.55 5.69 3.51
N VAL A 6 3.46 4.88 2.47
CA VAL A 6 4.34 4.96 1.30
C VAL A 6 3.59 5.68 0.19
N GLN A 7 4.02 6.90 -0.11
CA GLN A 7 3.50 7.67 -1.22
C GLN A 7 4.15 7.22 -2.52
N LEU A 8 3.32 6.81 -3.47
CA LEU A 8 3.73 6.39 -4.80
C LEU A 8 3.39 7.49 -5.80
N PRO A 9 4.21 7.68 -6.84
CA PRO A 9 4.14 8.88 -7.68
C PRO A 9 2.90 8.97 -8.58
N ASN A 10 2.15 7.87 -8.73
CA ASN A 10 0.91 7.79 -9.50
C ASN A 10 0.21 6.43 -9.32
N ARG A 11 -0.98 6.32 -9.90
CA ARG A 11 -1.81 5.10 -9.85
C ARG A 11 -1.18 3.90 -10.57
N ASP A 12 -0.36 4.11 -11.60
CA ASP A 12 0.30 2.99 -12.31
C ASP A 12 1.37 2.33 -11.41
N GLU A 13 2.15 3.14 -10.69
CA GLU A 13 3.12 2.63 -9.72
C GLU A 13 2.44 1.99 -8.50
N LEU A 14 1.31 2.53 -8.05
CA LEU A 14 0.47 1.85 -7.05
C LEU A 14 0.03 0.48 -7.54
N ALA A 15 -0.52 0.38 -8.76
CA ALA A 15 -0.92 -0.91 -9.32
C ALA A 15 0.27 -1.90 -9.44
N ARG A 16 1.45 -1.45 -9.88
CA ARG A 16 2.65 -2.30 -9.93
C ARG A 16 3.03 -2.84 -8.55
N VAL A 17 3.09 -1.98 -7.53
CA VAL A 17 3.48 -2.38 -6.17
C VAL A 17 2.42 -3.30 -5.57
N THR A 18 1.14 -2.95 -5.67
CA THR A 18 0.02 -3.79 -5.19
C THR A 18 0.05 -5.18 -5.82
N ASN A 19 0.29 -5.30 -7.13
CA ASN A 19 0.39 -6.60 -7.79
C ASN A 19 1.55 -7.42 -7.21
N ARG A 20 2.73 -6.80 -7.03
CA ARG A 20 3.88 -7.49 -6.42
C ARG A 20 3.61 -7.95 -4.99
N VAL A 21 2.88 -7.18 -4.20
CA VAL A 21 2.49 -7.55 -2.82
C VAL A 21 1.51 -8.72 -2.83
N LYS A 22 0.52 -8.70 -3.73
CA LYS A 22 -0.43 -9.83 -3.92
C LYS A 22 0.29 -11.10 -4.39
N ASP A 23 1.21 -10.99 -5.34
CA ASP A 23 2.00 -12.13 -5.84
C ASP A 23 2.89 -12.75 -4.75
N ALA A 24 3.25 -11.98 -3.72
CA ALA A 24 3.96 -12.47 -2.53
C ALA A 24 3.03 -13.15 -1.50
N GLY A 25 1.73 -13.25 -1.78
CA GLY A 25 0.74 -13.86 -0.88
C GLY A 25 0.35 -12.98 0.31
N ILE A 26 0.62 -11.68 0.24
CA ILE A 26 0.25 -10.72 1.30
C ILE A 26 -1.11 -10.13 0.96
N GLU A 27 -2.06 -10.30 1.88
CA GLU A 27 -3.37 -9.69 1.79
C GLU A 27 -3.30 -8.19 2.10
N MET A 28 -4.16 -7.42 1.43
CA MET A 28 -4.30 -5.99 1.63
C MET A 28 -5.77 -5.62 1.83
N GLU A 29 -6.00 -4.68 2.74
CA GLU A 29 -7.30 -4.12 3.05
C GLU A 29 -7.41 -2.72 2.44
N GLU A 30 -8.56 -2.39 1.84
CA GLU A 30 -8.85 -1.02 1.41
C GLU A 30 -9.32 -0.20 2.62
N THR A 31 -8.68 0.95 2.85
CA THR A 31 -9.04 1.93 3.88
C THR A 31 -9.24 3.31 3.25
N GLU A 32 -9.71 4.28 4.03
CA GLU A 32 -9.86 5.67 3.55
C GLU A 32 -8.51 6.29 3.14
N GLU A 33 -7.41 5.90 3.80
CA GLU A 33 -6.06 6.36 3.50
C GLU A 33 -5.37 5.61 2.35
N GLY A 34 -5.83 4.43 1.93
CA GLY A 34 -5.22 3.66 0.83
C GLY A 34 -5.29 2.15 1.02
N LEU A 35 -4.30 1.44 0.47
CA LEU A 35 -4.21 -0.02 0.61
C LEU A 35 -3.30 -0.39 1.78
N LEU A 36 -3.88 -0.92 2.85
CA LEU A 36 -3.18 -1.36 4.04
C LEU A 36 -2.69 -2.80 3.89
N ALA A 37 -1.37 -2.99 3.97
CA ALA A 37 -0.72 -4.29 4.16
C ALA A 37 -0.20 -4.41 5.61
N ARG A 38 -0.04 -5.63 6.10
CA ARG A 38 0.70 -5.91 7.34
C ARG A 38 1.99 -6.65 7.03
N ASP A 39 3.09 -6.16 7.60
CA ASP A 39 4.36 -6.87 7.55
C ASP A 39 4.35 -8.11 8.48
N PRO A 40 5.35 -8.99 8.43
CA PRO A 40 5.42 -10.17 9.30
C PRO A 40 5.43 -9.86 10.81
N SER A 41 5.85 -8.65 11.20
CA SER A 41 5.83 -8.16 12.59
C SER A 41 4.54 -7.43 12.95
N GLN A 42 3.54 -7.43 12.06
CA GLN A 42 2.23 -6.79 12.20
C GLN A 42 2.23 -5.26 12.12
N ASN A 43 3.33 -4.63 11.69
CA ASN A 43 3.33 -3.20 11.41
C ASN A 43 2.47 -2.91 10.17
N GLY A 44 1.65 -1.86 10.23
CA GLY A 44 0.86 -1.40 9.11
C GLY A 44 1.69 -0.64 8.09
N ILE A 45 1.46 -0.91 6.80
CA ILE A 45 2.01 -0.15 5.69
C ILE A 45 0.85 0.21 4.76
N VAL A 46 0.55 1.50 4.64
CA VAL A 46 -0.45 2.01 3.70
C VAL A 46 0.24 2.43 2.41
N LEU A 47 -0.21 1.87 1.29
CA LEU A 47 0.20 2.27 -0.05
C LEU A 47 -0.83 3.27 -0.61
N HIS A 48 -0.36 4.45 -0.99
CA HIS A 48 -1.19 5.51 -1.55
C HIS A 48 -0.53 6.09 -2.80
N ALA A 49 -1.32 6.49 -3.80
CA ALA A 49 -0.81 7.17 -4.99
C ALA A 49 -1.06 8.68 -4.87
N GLU A 50 -0.03 9.49 -5.12
CA GLU A 50 -0.22 10.93 -5.27
C GLU A 50 -1.24 11.21 -6.39
N GLU A 51 -2.25 12.02 -6.09
CA GLU A 51 -3.11 12.58 -7.11
C GLU A 51 -2.31 13.67 -7.83
N LYS A 52 -2.08 13.50 -9.13
CA LYS A 52 -1.48 14.57 -9.93
C LYS A 52 -2.46 15.75 -9.95
N ASN A 53 -2.08 16.85 -9.30
CA ASN A 53 -2.68 18.17 -9.51
C ASN A 53 -2.51 18.62 -10.97
#